data_AF-A0A7W7DGA1-F1
#
_entry.id   AF-A0A7W7DGA1-F1
#
_cell.length_a   1.000
_cell.length_b   1.000
_cell.length_c   1.000
_cell.angle_alpha   90.00
_cell.angle_beta   90.00
_cell.angle_gamma   90.00
#
_symmetry.space_group_name_H-M   'P 1'
#
loop_
_entity.id
_entity.type
_entity.pdbx_description
1 polymer ?
#
loop_
_entity_poly.entity_id
_entity_poly.type
_entity_poly.pdbx_seq_one_letter_code
_entity_poly.pdbx_strand_id
1 'polypeptide(L)'
;MIAGSLFGMPERQVDRHRGALGGLAKQLEPLGLRCRPVERLRLGMEGWYRKPEVLPPELDVYGGGRLIATVTVAGAPRDGEASFLVREPGALPVGARGADAVASAVRDIATARTEAAPEPGRSRPRESDP
;
A
#
# COMPACT_ATOMS: atom_id res chain seq x y z
N MET A 1 -8.50 23.11 -4.81
CA MET A 1 -9.47 22.27 -5.54
C MET A 1 -8.75 21.02 -6.02
N ILE A 2 -8.92 19.88 -5.34
CA ILE A 2 -8.41 18.60 -5.85
C ILE A 2 -9.62 17.94 -6.51
N ALA A 3 -9.76 18.14 -7.82
CA ALA A 3 -10.77 17.47 -8.62
C ALA A 3 -10.41 15.98 -8.66
N GLY A 4 -11.00 15.22 -7.73
CA GLY A 4 -10.94 13.77 -7.75
C GLY A 4 -11.66 13.27 -9.00
N SER A 5 -10.90 12.68 -9.93
CA SER A 5 -11.47 11.74 -10.89
C SER A 5 -11.82 10.45 -10.15
N LEU A 6 -12.90 10.51 -9.38
CA LEU A 6 -13.76 9.36 -9.16
C LEU A 6 -14.32 9.01 -10.56
N PHE A 7 -14.45 7.72 -10.89
CA PHE A 7 -14.93 7.16 -12.18
C PHE A 7 -13.82 6.81 -13.20
N GLY A 8 -13.76 5.51 -13.51
CA GLY A 8 -12.91 4.81 -14.51
C GLY A 8 -11.61 5.47 -14.97
N MET A 9 -10.46 4.99 -14.48
CA MET A 9 -9.15 5.42 -14.99
C MET A 9 -8.95 4.93 -16.45
N PRO A 10 -8.49 5.78 -17.39
CA PRO A 10 -8.19 5.35 -18.76
C PRO A 10 -7.14 4.22 -18.77
N GLU A 11 -7.31 3.23 -19.65
CA GLU A 11 -6.41 2.04 -19.72
C GLU A 11 -4.93 2.43 -19.83
N ARG A 12 -4.59 3.42 -20.67
CA ARG A 12 -3.21 3.92 -20.81
C ARG A 12 -2.64 4.51 -19.51
N GLN A 13 -3.49 5.09 -18.66
CA GLN A 13 -3.08 5.62 -17.37
C GLN A 13 -2.91 4.48 -16.36
N VAL A 14 -3.80 3.48 -16.37
CA VAL A 14 -3.67 2.26 -15.57
C VAL A 14 -2.33 1.60 -15.85
N ASP A 15 -1.94 1.45 -17.12
CA ASP A 15 -0.67 0.81 -17.49
C ASP A 15 0.55 1.58 -16.99
N ARG A 16 0.49 2.92 -17.00
CA ARG A 16 1.55 3.75 -16.40
C ARG A 16 1.63 3.57 -14.89
N HIS A 17 0.48 3.50 -14.21
CA HIS A 17 0.44 3.27 -12.77
C HIS A 17 0.97 1.86 -12.43
N ARG A 18 0.60 0.84 -13.21
CA ARG A 18 1.17 -0.52 -13.10
C ARG A 18 2.69 -0.51 -13.26
N GLY A 19 3.19 0.19 -14.28
CA GLY A 19 4.63 0.33 -14.52
C GLY A 19 5.36 0.98 -13.34
N ALA A 20 4.81 2.07 -12.81
CA ALA A 20 5.38 2.76 -11.65
C ALA A 20 5.39 1.89 -10.38
N LEU A 21 4.29 1.19 -10.09
CA LEU A 21 4.19 0.27 -8.95
C LEU A 21 5.08 -0.97 -9.12
N GLY A 22 5.23 -1.48 -10.35
CA GLY A 22 6.14 -2.57 -10.66
C GLY A 22 7.60 -2.18 -10.50
N GLY A 23 7.97 -0.97 -10.92
CA GLY A 23 9.30 -0.40 -10.68
C GLY A 23 9.59 -0.24 -9.19
N LEU A 24 8.61 0.28 -8.44
CA LEU A 24 8.68 0.39 -6.98
C LEU A 24 8.86 -0.99 -6.31
N ALA A 25 8.06 -1.99 -6.69
CA ALA A 25 8.13 -3.34 -6.12
C ALA A 25 9.55 -3.94 -6.24
N LYS A 26 10.18 -3.81 -7.41
CA LYS A 26 11.57 -4.25 -7.64
C LYS A 26 12.59 -3.54 -6.75
N GLN A 27 12.31 -2.30 -6.35
CA GLN A 27 13.18 -1.52 -5.47
C GLN A 27 12.95 -1.87 -3.98
N LEU A 28 11.76 -2.35 -3.63
CA LEU A 28 11.42 -2.82 -2.27
C LEU A 28 11.84 -4.27 -2.01
N GLU A 29 11.90 -5.13 -3.04
CA GLU A 29 12.31 -6.54 -2.93
C GLU A 29 13.67 -6.75 -2.22
N PRO A 30 14.75 -6.01 -2.55
CA PRO A 30 16.04 -6.10 -1.85
C PRO A 30 15.98 -5.78 -0.35
N LEU A 31 14.91 -5.11 0.09
CA LEU A 31 14.70 -4.74 1.49
C LEU A 31 14.02 -5.84 2.30
N GLY A 32 13.78 -7.01 1.71
CA GLY A 32 13.09 -8.14 2.35
C GLY A 32 11.58 -7.96 2.47
N LEU A 33 11.01 -6.95 1.79
CA LEU A 33 9.58 -6.68 1.78
C LEU A 33 8.90 -7.44 0.65
N ARG A 34 7.83 -8.16 0.97
CA ARG A 34 7.03 -8.85 -0.04
C ARG A 34 6.00 -7.87 -0.60
N CYS A 35 6.09 -7.60 -1.90
CA CYS A 35 5.17 -6.70 -2.59
C CYS A 35 4.15 -7.50 -3.43
N ARG A 36 2.87 -7.13 -3.38
CA ARG A 36 1.80 -7.75 -4.16
C ARG A 36 1.00 -6.68 -4.91
N PRO A 37 1.00 -6.70 -6.26
CA PRO A 37 0.09 -5.86 -7.04
C PRO A 37 -1.37 -6.24 -6.76
N VAL A 38 -2.23 -5.24 -6.60
CA VAL A 38 -3.66 -5.40 -6.38
C VAL A 38 -4.42 -4.59 -7.41
N GLU A 39 -5.26 -5.28 -8.18
CA GLU A 39 -6.17 -4.67 -9.13
C GLU A 39 -7.60 -4.83 -8.65
N ARG A 40 -8.35 -3.73 -8.69
CA ARG A 40 -9.74 -3.70 -8.27
C ARG A 40 -10.61 -3.23 -9.43
N LEU A 41 -11.75 -3.87 -9.59
CA LEU A 41 -12.76 -3.50 -10.56
C LEU A 41 -14.03 -3.11 -9.82
N ARG A 42 -14.67 -2.03 -10.26
CA ARG A 42 -16.01 -1.67 -9.81
C ARG A 42 -17.03 -2.12 -10.85
N LEU A 43 -17.95 -2.98 -10.43
CA LEU A 43 -19.08 -3.45 -11.23
C LEU A 43 -20.33 -2.69 -10.79
N GLY A 44 -20.89 -1.87 -11.68
CA GLY A 44 -22.19 -1.24 -11.44
C GLY A 44 -23.31 -2.24 -11.70
N MET A 45 -24.08 -2.60 -10.68
CA MET A 45 -25.28 -3.44 -10.82
C MET A 45 -26.54 -2.55 -10.84
N GLU A 46 -26.80 -1.87 -11.96
CA GLU A 46 -28.04 -1.10 -12.16
C GLU A 46 -28.77 -1.60 -13.40
N GLY A 47 -29.69 -2.57 -13.22
CA GLY A 47 -30.67 -3.03 -14.23
C GLY A 47 -30.15 -3.67 -15.51
N TRP A 48 -28.89 -3.40 -15.89
CA TRP A 48 -28.23 -3.76 -17.14
C TRP A 48 -26.72 -3.88 -16.89
N TYR A 49 -26.04 -4.75 -17.63
CA TYR A 49 -24.57 -4.90 -17.52
C TYR A 49 -23.87 -3.64 -18.06
N ARG A 50 -23.17 -2.90 -17.19
CA ARG A 50 -22.25 -1.83 -17.59
C ARG A 50 -20.82 -2.36 -17.72
N LYS A 51 -20.01 -1.72 -18.58
CA LYS A 51 -18.56 -2.02 -18.68
C LYS A 51 -17.93 -1.84 -17.29
N PRO A 52 -17.14 -2.81 -16.80
CA PRO A 52 -16.42 -2.70 -15.53
C PRO A 52 -15.54 -1.45 -15.50
N GLU A 53 -15.58 -0.70 -14.40
CA GLU A 53 -14.68 0.44 -14.18
C GLU A 53 -13.41 -0.04 -13.49
N VAL A 54 -12.26 0.23 -14.12
CA VAL A 54 -10.95 -0.07 -13.54
C VAL A 54 -10.62 0.99 -12.50
N LEU A 55 -10.36 0.54 -11.27
CA LEU A 55 -9.87 1.41 -10.20
C LEU A 55 -8.35 1.58 -10.31
N PRO A 56 -7.78 2.66 -9.75
CA PRO A 56 -6.33 2.82 -9.69
C PRO A 56 -5.67 1.57 -9.10
N PRO A 57 -4.63 1.02 -9.75
CA PRO A 57 -3.92 -0.13 -9.21
C PRO A 57 -3.22 0.26 -7.91
N GLU A 58 -3.09 -0.72 -7.01
CA GLU A 58 -2.44 -0.58 -5.72
C GLU A 58 -1.29 -1.59 -5.59
N LEU A 59 -0.37 -1.35 -4.66
CA LEU A 59 0.68 -2.27 -4.28
C LEU A 59 0.62 -2.52 -2.78
N ASP A 60 0.27 -3.73 -2.38
CA ASP A 60 0.31 -4.12 -0.97
C ASP A 60 1.72 -4.57 -0.60
N VAL A 61 2.22 -4.04 0.52
CA VAL A 61 3.55 -4.34 1.04
C VAL A 61 3.43 -5.08 2.35
N TYR A 62 4.07 -6.25 2.43
CA TYR A 62 4.01 -7.17 3.54
C TYR A 62 5.39 -7.36 4.17
N GLY A 63 5.41 -7.51 5.50
CA GLY A 63 6.57 -7.95 6.26
C GLY A 63 6.12 -8.87 7.39
N GLY A 64 6.87 -9.94 7.64
CA GLY A 64 6.52 -10.95 8.65
C GLY A 64 5.14 -11.60 8.44
N GLY A 65 4.66 -11.66 7.19
CA GLY A 65 3.34 -12.21 6.85
C GLY A 65 2.14 -11.28 7.08
N ARG A 66 2.36 -10.02 7.49
CA ARG A 66 1.30 -9.05 7.75
C ARG A 66 1.36 -7.88 6.76
N LEU A 67 0.21 -7.32 6.42
CA LEU A 67 0.12 -6.10 5.62
C LEU A 67 0.66 -4.92 6.43
N ILE A 68 1.72 -4.29 5.92
CA ILE A 68 2.32 -3.09 6.51
C ILE A 68 1.64 -1.86 5.92
N ALA A 69 1.57 -1.77 4.60
CA ALA A 69 1.01 -0.62 3.91
C ALA A 69 0.48 -0.99 2.52
N THR A 70 -0.45 -0.19 2.03
CA THR A 70 -0.87 -0.16 0.63
C THR A 70 -0.30 1.10 -0.01
N VAL A 71 0.36 0.96 -1.16
CA VAL A 71 0.93 2.06 -1.93
C VAL A 71 0.10 2.30 -3.18
N THR A 72 -0.19 3.56 -3.47
CA THR A 72 -0.89 3.99 -4.69
C THR A 72 -0.10 5.10 -5.36
N VAL A 73 -0.30 5.31 -6.66
CA VAL A 73 0.35 6.41 -7.38
C VAL A 73 -0.49 7.68 -7.25
N ALA A 74 0.08 8.74 -6.69
CA ALA A 74 -0.51 10.07 -6.62
C ALA A 74 -0.30 10.81 -7.94
N GLY A 75 -1.31 10.80 -8.81
CA GLY A 75 -1.31 11.52 -10.08
C GLY A 75 -0.74 10.73 -11.26
N ALA A 76 -0.63 11.38 -12.42
CA ALA A 76 -0.08 10.76 -13.62
C ALA A 76 1.45 10.83 -13.59
N PRO A 77 2.18 9.70 -13.58
CA PRO A 77 3.64 9.73 -13.62
C PRO A 77 4.09 10.42 -14.91
N ARG A 78 4.93 11.44 -14.76
CA ARG A 78 5.62 12.14 -15.85
C ARG A 78 7.11 11.86 -15.69
N ASP A 79 7.73 11.38 -16.76
CA ASP A 79 9.18 11.25 -16.95
C ASP A 79 10.00 10.96 -15.68
N GLY A 80 9.98 9.70 -15.23
CA GLY A 80 10.92 9.19 -14.22
C GLY A 80 10.57 9.48 -12.75
N GLU A 81 9.66 10.41 -12.46
CA GLU A 81 9.24 10.71 -11.09
C GLU A 81 7.76 10.37 -10.84
N ALA A 82 7.54 9.20 -10.24
CA ALA A 82 6.24 8.85 -9.69
C ALA A 82 6.13 9.38 -8.25
N SER A 83 5.02 10.07 -7.97
CA SER A 83 4.62 10.36 -6.60
C SER A 83 3.72 9.23 -6.11
N PHE A 84 3.94 8.80 -4.87
CA PHE A 84 3.23 7.70 -4.24
C PHE A 84 2.48 8.18 -3.00
N LEU A 85 1.39 7.50 -2.67
CA LEU A 85 0.72 7.60 -1.37
C LEU A 85 0.88 6.26 -0.68
N VAL A 86 1.47 6.28 0.51
CA VAL A 86 1.65 5.11 1.37
C VAL A 86 0.57 5.17 2.45
N ARG A 87 -0.23 4.11 2.57
CA ARG A 87 -1.32 4.03 3.55
C ARG A 87 -1.11 2.82 4.45
N GLU A 88 -0.89 3.06 5.73
CA GLU A 88 -1.00 2.01 6.75
C GLU A 88 -2.48 1.60 6.95
N PRO A 89 -2.79 0.32 7.23
CA PRO A 89 -4.13 -0.10 7.61
C PRO A 89 -4.67 0.71 8.80
N GLY A 90 -5.72 1.49 8.56
CA GLY A 90 -6.39 2.31 9.59
C GLY A 90 -5.88 3.75 9.72
N ALA A 91 -4.83 4.14 8.97
CA ALA A 91 -4.27 5.48 9.01
C ALA A 91 -4.58 6.29 7.73
N LEU A 92 -4.36 7.60 7.82
CA LEU A 92 -4.40 8.48 6.65
C LEU A 92 -3.18 8.22 5.75
N PRO A 93 -3.33 8.34 4.42
CA PRO A 93 -2.23 8.17 3.49
C PRO A 93 -1.19 9.29 3.63
N VAL A 94 0.09 8.93 3.57
CA VAL A 94 1.23 9.86 3.54
C VAL A 94 1.85 9.90 2.15
N GLY A 95 2.23 11.10 1.70
CA GLY A 95 2.89 11.27 0.41
C GLY A 95 4.36 10.88 0.44
N ALA A 96 4.83 10.16 -0.57
CA ALA A 96 6.22 9.79 -0.76
C ALA A 96 6.64 10.04 -2.21
N ARG A 97 7.77 10.70 -2.42
CA ARG A 97 8.32 10.96 -3.76
C ARG A 97 9.45 9.99 -4.04
N GLY A 98 9.27 9.13 -5.05
CA GLY A 98 10.24 8.08 -5.36
C GLY A 98 10.20 6.90 -4.38
N ALA A 99 10.95 5.85 -4.70
CA ALA A 99 10.90 4.60 -3.95
C ALA A 99 11.67 4.61 -2.63
N ASP A 100 12.76 5.38 -2.52
CA ASP A 100 13.50 5.47 -1.26
C ASP A 100 12.62 6.06 -0.15
N ALA A 101 11.82 7.08 -0.49
CA ALA A 101 10.85 7.65 0.43
C ALA A 101 9.74 6.65 0.80
N VAL A 102 9.27 5.86 -0.16
CA VAL A 102 8.27 4.79 0.12
C VAL A 102 8.88 3.71 1.02
N ALA A 103 10.11 3.28 0.73
CA ALA A 103 10.83 2.29 1.49
C ALA A 103 11.04 2.74 2.94
N SER A 104 11.45 3.99 3.15
CA SER A 104 11.58 4.58 4.49
C SER A 104 10.23 4.57 5.20
N ALA A 105 9.18 5.09 4.57
CA ALA A 105 7.85 5.15 5.17
C ALA A 105 7.32 3.75 5.55
N VAL A 106 7.50 2.74 4.69
CA VAL A 106 7.09 1.37 4.98
C VAL A 106 7.89 0.76 6.14
N ARG A 107 9.20 1.03 6.22
CA ARG A 107 10.02 0.57 7.36
C ARG A 107 9.61 1.23 8.67
N ASP A 108 9.33 2.52 8.64
CA ASP A 108 8.89 3.28 9.82
C ASP A 108 7.56 2.70 10.35
N ILE A 109 6.60 2.41 9.46
CA ILE A 109 5.34 1.74 9.81
C ILE A 109 5.57 0.33 10.36
N ALA A 110 6.46 -0.46 9.73
CA ALA A 110 6.77 -1.82 10.17
C ALA A 110 7.41 -1.84 11.58
N THR A 111 8.27 -0.88 11.86
CA THR A 111 8.98 -0.75 13.14
C THR A 111 8.02 -0.31 14.25
N ALA A 112 7.22 0.73 14.01
CA ALA A 112 6.23 1.21 14.98
C ALA A 112 5.23 0.12 15.40
N ARG A 113 4.83 -0.77 14.47
CA ARG A 113 3.93 -1.89 14.79
C ARG A 113 4.57 -3.02 15.58
N THR A 114 5.89 -3.18 15.47
CA THR A 114 6.63 -4.16 16.27
C THR A 114 6.70 -3.71 17.72
N GLU A 115 6.87 -2.40 17.97
CA GLU A 115 6.86 -1.82 19.32
C GLU A 115 5.45 -1.76 19.94
N ALA A 116 4.40 -1.61 19.11
CA ALA A 116 3.01 -1.61 19.58
C ALA A 116 2.43 -3.01 19.87
N ALA A 117 3.17 -4.10 19.61
CA ALA A 117 2.72 -5.44 19.96
C ALA A 117 2.86 -5.63 21.49
N PRO A 118 1.78 -5.89 22.24
CA PRO A 118 1.90 -6.21 23.66
C PRO A 118 2.78 -7.45 23.81
N GLU A 119 3.81 -7.36 24.65
CA GLU A 119 4.68 -8.49 24.97
C GLU A 119 3.80 -9.70 25.35
N PRO A 120 3.93 -10.86 24.67
CA PRO A 120 3.17 -12.03 25.04
C PRO A 120 3.75 -12.59 26.34
N GLY A 121 3.04 -12.36 27.44
CA GLY A 121 3.16 -13.15 28.66
C GLY A 121 4.48 -12.98 29.40
N ARG A 122 4.62 -11.89 30.15
CA ARG A 122 5.46 -11.90 31.35
C ARG A 122 4.81 -12.87 32.34
N SER A 123 5.25 -14.12 32.31
CA SER A 123 4.86 -15.18 33.24
C SER A 123 4.87 -14.61 34.67
N ARG A 124 3.70 -14.57 35.31
CA ARG A 124 3.62 -14.29 36.74
C ARG A 124 4.53 -15.30 37.45
N PRO A 125 5.42 -14.87 38.36
CA PRO A 125 6.14 -15.83 39.19
C PRO A 125 5.08 -16.64 39.95
N ARG A 126 5.20 -17.97 39.91
CA ARG A 126 4.43 -18.83 40.81
C ARG A 126 4.86 -18.47 42.22
N GLU A 127 4.00 -17.71 42.90
CA GLU A 127 4.04 -17.51 44.34
C GLU A 127 4.05 -18.92 44.96
N SER A 128 5.22 -19.31 45.42
CA SER A 128 5.40 -20.52 46.23
C SER A 128 5.10 -20.06 47.64
N ASP A 129 3.96 -20.48 48.18
CA ASP A 129 3.67 -20.34 49.60
C ASP A 129 3.87 -21.70 50.31
N PRO A 130 4.33 -21.68 51.58
CA PRO A 130 4.96 -22.78 52.30
C PRO A 130 4.00 -23.85 52.85
#